data_AF-W1RWD4-F1
#
_entry.id   AF-W1RWD4-F1
#
_cell.length_a   1.000
_cell.length_b   1.000
_cell.length_c   1.000
_cell.angle_alpha   90.00
_cell.angle_beta   90.00
_cell.angle_gamma   90.00
#
_symmetry.space_group_name_H-M   'P 1'
#
loop_
_entity.id
_entity.type
_entity.pdbx_description
1 polymer ?
#
loop_
_entity_poly.entity_id
_entity_poly.type
_entity_poly.pdbx_seq_one_letter_code
_entity_poly.pdbx_strand_id
1 'polypeptide(L)'
;MLIWQWGLIASSVVLLTILIIVLLRYFSLKKQASDTGVSVDKKTTGRDGGLNDASLEERAQWLVLLGEQRSICTRLLEESPKSDFQGRAALSCWSIFLDVEIQAIEQSLSNAEVLDRLDAFKGILDKIDHAQEIDELLKALKINQSILRDLNKIIQKASDKVSAQVNITSELNLQLDKLHAELAKEADLDSALALLRAEMASMCEFAERLKAHLAEVKEDGDNAQYVDALEAFLSDADDSDFLNSVRSELDDKVADLKQLAAYQKTIIEDLKEHVRQVKVGHEGDGKHIGEYDIHIVRLEKTLLESSRVVKRLEGKLESLQAIKYNLNIDVIKRDEELKKKKAILDQQGDAVPQGMDIYGVFDEERNAMKNMEDLLHQGSFTEESDAFASEQASKLSSLRQMVNESELYVEMLEKDLDKARLLRESLEYKLLHPDAPMAEEANDDVDLDALASKDLEEIENLQEINDELDEERKRLEAELSDGQDQAKEFAKLQEKIEELDGKIETVQKNYVDMEGRYLTALMAKEDEQ
;
A
#
# COMPACT_ATOMS: atom_id res chain seq x y z
N MET A 1 45.15 -27.28 12.26
CA MET A 1 45.91 -26.11 11.75
C MET A 1 47.21 -26.52 11.03
N LEU A 2 48.11 -27.29 11.64
CA LEU A 2 49.42 -27.63 11.03
C LEU A 2 49.35 -28.49 9.74
N ILE A 3 48.51 -29.52 9.68
CA ILE A 3 48.45 -30.46 8.52
C ILE A 3 47.98 -29.77 7.24
N TRP A 4 47.05 -28.81 7.35
CA TRP A 4 46.54 -28.03 6.21
C TRP A 4 47.60 -27.05 5.67
N GLN A 5 48.43 -26.48 6.54
CA GLN A 5 49.55 -25.62 6.13
C GLN A 5 50.63 -26.41 5.39
N TRP A 6 50.95 -27.63 5.84
CA TRP A 6 51.87 -28.52 5.12
C TRP A 6 51.32 -28.98 3.76
N GLY A 7 50.01 -29.21 3.65
CA GLY A 7 49.36 -29.51 2.36
C GLY A 7 49.44 -28.35 1.36
N LEU A 8 49.26 -27.12 1.84
CA LEU A 8 49.37 -25.90 1.02
C LEU A 8 50.81 -25.66 0.55
N ILE A 9 51.79 -25.86 1.43
CA ILE A 9 53.23 -25.77 1.10
C ILE A 9 53.61 -26.84 0.08
N ALA A 10 53.17 -28.09 0.26
CA ALA A 10 53.44 -29.16 -0.68
C ALA A 10 52.83 -28.88 -2.07
N SER A 11 51.59 -28.37 -2.13
CA SER A 11 50.96 -28.00 -3.40
C SER A 11 51.66 -26.83 -4.08
N SER A 12 52.16 -25.86 -3.31
CA SER A 12 52.91 -24.71 -3.81
C SER A 12 54.24 -25.15 -4.42
N VAL A 13 54.98 -26.05 -3.76
CA VAL A 13 56.24 -26.60 -4.29
C VAL A 13 56.00 -27.38 -5.58
N VAL A 14 54.93 -28.17 -5.67
CA VAL A 14 54.58 -28.91 -6.89
C VAL A 14 54.18 -27.97 -8.04
N LEU A 15 53.44 -26.91 -7.76
CA LEU A 15 53.11 -25.91 -8.78
C LEU A 15 54.36 -25.15 -9.26
N LEU A 16 55.30 -24.85 -8.36
CA LEU A 16 56.55 -24.16 -8.69
C LEU A 16 57.46 -25.04 -9.56
N THR A 17 57.54 -26.35 -9.30
CA THR A 17 58.31 -27.28 -10.13
C THR A 17 57.69 -27.44 -11.52
N ILE A 18 56.37 -27.53 -11.63
CA ILE A 18 55.66 -27.56 -12.92
C ILE A 18 55.94 -26.26 -13.70
N LEU A 19 55.91 -25.11 -13.04
CA LEU A 19 56.15 -23.80 -13.67
C LEU A 19 57.59 -23.67 -14.18
N ILE A 20 58.57 -24.18 -13.42
CA ILE A 20 59.98 -24.25 -13.88
C ILE A 20 60.12 -25.15 -15.12
N ILE A 21 59.44 -26.31 -15.16
CA ILE A 21 59.48 -27.21 -16.32
C ILE A 21 58.88 -26.53 -17.56
N VAL A 22 57.75 -25.82 -17.40
CA VAL A 22 57.11 -25.06 -18.49
C VAL A 22 58.01 -23.92 -18.97
N LEU A 23 58.66 -23.19 -18.07
CA LEU A 23 59.62 -22.14 -18.44
C LEU A 23 60.84 -22.70 -19.18
N LEU A 24 61.38 -23.84 -18.75
CA LEU A 24 62.49 -24.50 -19.45
C LEU A 24 62.07 -25.00 -20.85
N ARG A 25 60.86 -25.55 -20.98
CA ARG A 25 60.29 -25.92 -22.28
C ARG A 25 60.07 -24.70 -23.17
N TYR A 26 59.58 -23.59 -22.61
CA TYR A 26 59.40 -22.34 -23.33
C TYR A 26 60.73 -21.75 -23.82
N PHE A 27 61.77 -21.75 -22.98
CA PHE A 27 63.11 -21.30 -23.39
C PHE A 27 63.75 -22.24 -24.42
N SER A 28 63.51 -23.55 -24.31
CA SER A 28 63.94 -24.53 -25.31
C SER A 28 63.27 -24.31 -26.67
N LEU A 29 61.95 -24.10 -26.69
CA LEU A 29 61.18 -23.78 -27.89
C LEU A 29 61.57 -22.42 -28.48
N LYS A 30 61.83 -21.41 -27.64
CA LYS A 30 62.34 -20.10 -28.07
C LYS A 30 63.73 -20.21 -28.69
N LYS A 31 64.59 -21.07 -28.16
CA LYS A 31 65.93 -21.33 -28.73
C LYS A 31 65.85 -22.08 -30.06
N GLN A 32 64.95 -23.04 -30.19
CA GLN A 32 64.67 -23.68 -31.48
C GLN A 32 64.10 -22.69 -32.51
N ALA A 33 63.21 -21.79 -32.10
CA ALA A 33 62.69 -20.75 -32.98
C ALA A 33 63.77 -19.75 -33.43
N SER A 34 64.75 -19.42 -32.56
CA SER A 34 65.87 -18.53 -32.92
C SER A 34 66.91 -19.19 -33.83
N ASP A 35 67.12 -20.51 -33.74
CA ASP A 35 68.05 -21.23 -34.63
C ASP A 35 67.44 -21.47 -36.04
N THR A 36 66.11 -21.36 -36.22
CA THR A 36 65.44 -21.32 -37.53
C THR A 36 65.24 -19.91 -38.10
N GLY A 37 65.74 -18.87 -37.43
CA GLY A 37 65.66 -17.48 -37.89
C GLY A 37 66.78 -17.12 -38.86
N VAL A 38 66.69 -17.55 -40.12
CA VAL A 38 67.53 -17.03 -41.21
C VAL A 38 67.28 -15.53 -41.36
N SER A 39 68.36 -14.77 -41.23
CA SER A 39 68.51 -13.34 -41.48
C SER A 39 67.76 -12.88 -42.74
N VAL A 40 66.66 -12.16 -42.58
CA VAL A 40 66.04 -11.37 -43.65
C VAL A 40 66.74 -10.03 -43.68
N ASP A 41 67.85 -9.97 -44.41
CA ASP A 41 68.50 -8.71 -44.75
C ASP A 41 67.88 -8.15 -46.03
N LYS A 42 67.19 -7.02 -45.87
CA LYS A 42 66.38 -6.35 -46.88
C LYS A 42 67.29 -5.53 -47.78
N LYS A 43 67.76 -6.11 -48.89
CA LYS A 43 68.32 -5.34 -50.01
C LYS A 43 67.75 -5.79 -51.35
N THR A 44 66.87 -4.93 -51.85
CA THR A 44 66.47 -4.84 -53.25
C THR A 44 67.68 -4.81 -54.18
N THR A 45 67.74 -5.75 -55.11
CA THR A 45 68.34 -5.54 -56.43
C THR A 45 67.64 -6.47 -57.40
N GLY A 46 67.06 -5.91 -58.46
CA GLY A 46 66.52 -6.67 -59.57
C GLY A 46 67.59 -7.59 -60.14
N ARG A 47 67.22 -8.85 -60.31
CA ARG A 47 67.88 -9.78 -61.21
C ARG A 47 66.81 -10.39 -62.07
N ASP A 48 66.62 -9.76 -63.21
CA ASP A 48 66.07 -10.41 -64.38
C ASP A 48 67.03 -11.56 -64.77
N GLY A 49 66.46 -12.70 -65.16
CA GLY A 49 67.19 -13.84 -65.69
C GLY A 49 67.65 -14.90 -64.69
N GLY A 50 66.88 -15.98 -64.61
CA GLY A 50 67.36 -17.29 -64.16
C GLY A 50 66.37 -18.05 -63.28
N LEU A 51 65.36 -18.68 -63.89
CA LEU A 51 64.81 -19.94 -63.37
C LEU A 51 65.97 -20.92 -63.26
N ASN A 52 66.57 -21.02 -62.07
CA ASN A 52 67.43 -22.14 -61.75
C ASN A 52 66.50 -23.35 -61.67
N ASP A 53 66.51 -24.16 -62.72
CA ASP A 53 66.08 -25.56 -62.64
C ASP A 53 66.69 -26.14 -61.36
N ALA A 54 65.82 -26.56 -60.42
CA ALA A 54 66.25 -27.39 -59.31
C ALA A 54 67.09 -28.53 -59.87
N SER A 55 68.20 -28.89 -59.21
CA SER A 55 69.00 -30.01 -59.71
C SER A 55 68.10 -31.24 -59.82
N LEU A 56 68.23 -32.01 -60.91
CA LEU A 56 67.37 -33.18 -61.15
C LEU A 56 67.36 -34.16 -59.97
N GLU A 57 68.43 -34.17 -59.16
CA GLU A 57 68.54 -34.96 -57.93
C GLU A 57 67.69 -34.42 -56.78
N GLU A 58 67.64 -33.10 -56.57
CA GLU A 58 66.77 -32.50 -55.53
C GLU A 58 65.30 -32.71 -55.87
N ARG A 59 64.93 -32.54 -57.15
CA ARG A 59 63.57 -32.83 -57.64
C ARG A 59 63.17 -34.28 -57.41
N ALA A 60 64.08 -35.22 -57.65
CA ALA A 60 63.84 -36.64 -57.41
C ALA A 60 63.66 -36.95 -55.91
N GLN A 61 64.45 -36.33 -55.03
CA GLN A 61 64.31 -36.50 -53.57
C GLN A 61 62.97 -35.97 -53.04
N TRP A 62 62.51 -34.81 -53.53
CA TRP A 62 61.20 -34.26 -53.17
C TRP A 62 60.04 -35.14 -53.62
N LEU A 63 60.12 -35.72 -54.83
CA LEU A 63 59.09 -36.64 -55.33
C LEU A 63 59.04 -37.93 -54.52
N VAL A 64 60.17 -38.46 -54.06
CA VAL A 64 60.20 -39.63 -53.17
C VAL A 64 59.54 -39.31 -51.83
N LEU A 65 59.87 -38.17 -51.21
CA LEU A 65 59.31 -37.77 -49.92
C LEU A 65 57.80 -37.48 -49.99
N LEU A 66 57.33 -36.82 -51.04
CA LEU A 66 55.91 -36.60 -51.28
C LEU A 66 55.16 -37.91 -51.58
N GLY A 67 55.79 -38.84 -52.29
CA GLY A 67 55.26 -40.19 -52.51
C GLY A 67 55.09 -40.97 -51.20
N GLU A 68 56.08 -40.88 -50.30
CA GLU A 68 55.99 -41.47 -48.96
C GLU A 68 54.86 -40.85 -48.14
N GLN A 69 54.75 -39.51 -48.11
CA GLN A 69 53.67 -38.80 -47.41
C GLN A 69 52.28 -39.15 -47.96
N ARG A 70 52.16 -39.28 -49.29
CA ARG A 70 50.92 -39.75 -49.93
C ARG A 70 50.56 -41.16 -49.47
N SER A 71 51.53 -42.07 -49.45
CA SER A 71 51.29 -43.47 -49.01
C SER A 71 50.85 -43.56 -47.54
N ILE A 72 51.33 -42.65 -46.69
CA ILE A 72 50.92 -42.53 -45.30
C ILE A 72 49.48 -41.97 -45.21
N CYS A 73 49.16 -40.94 -45.99
CA CYS A 73 47.80 -40.38 -46.03
C CYS A 73 46.76 -41.39 -46.52
N THR A 74 47.08 -42.19 -47.54
CA THR A 74 46.16 -43.24 -48.03
C THR A 74 45.95 -44.33 -46.98
N ARG A 75 47.00 -44.72 -46.25
CA ARG A 75 46.88 -45.70 -45.16
C ARG A 75 46.04 -45.17 -44.00
N LEU A 76 46.24 -43.92 -43.61
CA LEU A 76 45.44 -43.27 -42.57
C LEU A 76 43.96 -43.09 -42.98
N LEU A 77 43.69 -42.86 -44.27
CA LEU A 77 42.32 -42.81 -44.80
C LEU A 77 41.60 -44.17 -44.78
N GLU A 78 42.35 -45.26 -44.98
CA GLU A 78 41.84 -46.63 -44.91
C GLU A 78 41.61 -47.09 -43.46
N GLU A 79 42.50 -46.72 -42.54
CA GLU A 79 42.41 -47.07 -41.11
C GLU A 79 41.42 -46.19 -40.33
N SER A 80 41.04 -45.02 -40.85
CA SER A 80 40.13 -44.09 -40.18
C SER A 80 38.65 -44.55 -40.19
N PRO A 81 37.96 -44.53 -39.03
CA PRO A 81 36.57 -44.95 -38.91
C PRO A 81 35.62 -44.05 -39.73
N LYS A 82 34.61 -44.65 -40.37
CA LYS A 82 33.63 -43.92 -41.22
C LYS A 82 32.80 -42.89 -40.46
N SER A 83 32.74 -42.99 -39.13
CA SER A 83 32.07 -42.03 -38.25
C SER A 83 32.85 -40.71 -38.09
N ASP A 84 34.16 -40.71 -38.34
CA ASP A 84 35.00 -39.52 -38.26
C ASP A 84 35.07 -38.83 -39.64
N PHE A 85 33.94 -38.22 -40.03
CA PHE A 85 33.82 -37.51 -41.30
C PHE A 85 34.84 -36.38 -41.42
N GLN A 86 35.10 -35.65 -40.32
CA GLN A 86 36.01 -34.51 -40.30
C GLN A 86 37.47 -34.94 -40.47
N GLY A 87 37.92 -35.97 -39.74
CA GLY A 87 39.27 -36.52 -39.89
C GLY A 87 39.51 -37.08 -41.30
N ARG A 88 38.52 -37.78 -41.86
CA ARG A 88 38.60 -38.28 -43.25
C ARG A 88 38.59 -37.18 -44.29
N ALA A 89 37.77 -36.14 -44.11
CA ALA A 89 37.74 -35.00 -45.01
C ALA A 89 39.07 -34.22 -44.98
N ALA A 90 39.65 -33.98 -43.81
CA ALA A 90 40.96 -33.34 -43.66
C ALA A 90 42.10 -34.17 -44.30
N LEU A 91 42.12 -35.48 -44.08
CA LEU A 91 43.08 -36.38 -44.74
C LEU A 91 42.88 -36.43 -46.26
N SER A 92 41.64 -36.33 -46.75
CA SER A 92 41.35 -36.25 -48.18
C SER A 92 41.81 -34.93 -48.80
N CYS A 93 41.62 -33.81 -48.10
CA CYS A 93 42.17 -32.50 -48.47
C CYS A 93 43.69 -32.55 -48.56
N TRP A 94 44.36 -33.18 -47.59
CA TRP A 94 45.81 -33.31 -47.57
C TRP A 94 46.32 -34.23 -48.70
N SER A 95 45.60 -35.33 -48.99
CA SER A 95 45.92 -36.19 -50.12
C SER A 95 45.80 -35.48 -51.47
N ILE A 96 44.76 -34.65 -51.65
CA ILE A 96 44.57 -33.86 -52.88
C ILE A 96 45.68 -32.81 -53.00
N PHE A 97 46.08 -32.19 -51.90
CA PHE A 97 47.18 -31.23 -51.87
C PHE A 97 48.52 -31.89 -52.27
N LEU A 98 48.85 -33.04 -51.69
CA LEU A 98 50.03 -33.82 -52.06
C LEU A 98 50.00 -34.25 -53.53
N ASP A 99 48.82 -34.61 -54.05
CA ASP A 99 48.65 -34.96 -55.47
C ASP A 99 48.85 -33.77 -56.42
N VAL A 100 48.47 -32.55 -55.99
CA VAL A 100 48.75 -31.31 -56.73
C VAL A 100 50.24 -30.96 -56.67
N GLU A 101 50.89 -31.11 -55.50
CA GLU A 101 52.32 -30.83 -55.35
C GLU A 101 53.20 -31.80 -56.15
N ILE A 102 52.91 -33.10 -56.10
CA ILE A 102 53.61 -34.12 -56.90
C ILE A 102 53.49 -33.78 -58.39
N GLN A 103 52.29 -33.44 -58.86
CA GLN A 103 52.06 -33.14 -60.27
C GLN A 103 52.68 -31.81 -60.69
N ALA A 104 52.61 -30.77 -59.85
CA ALA A 104 53.27 -29.49 -60.08
C ALA A 104 54.79 -29.66 -60.24
N ILE A 105 55.39 -30.53 -59.43
CA ILE A 105 56.81 -30.85 -59.49
C ILE A 105 57.14 -31.80 -60.67
N GLU A 106 56.27 -32.72 -61.07
CA GLU A 106 56.52 -33.67 -62.17
C GLU A 106 56.31 -33.08 -63.57
N GLN A 107 55.29 -32.24 -63.76
CA GLN A 107 54.83 -31.83 -65.11
C GLN A 107 55.01 -30.33 -65.40
N SER A 108 55.46 -29.52 -64.43
CA SER A 108 55.50 -28.05 -64.56
C SER A 108 54.17 -27.50 -65.09
N LEU A 109 53.08 -27.84 -64.40
CA LEU A 109 51.71 -27.49 -64.82
C LEU A 109 51.53 -25.99 -64.98
N SER A 110 50.65 -25.63 -65.91
CA SER A 110 50.22 -24.25 -66.08
C SER A 110 49.42 -23.78 -64.85
N ASN A 111 49.54 -22.49 -64.48
CA ASN A 111 48.81 -21.94 -63.32
C ASN A 111 47.28 -22.15 -63.39
N ALA A 112 46.72 -22.37 -64.58
CA ALA A 112 45.29 -22.61 -64.78
C ALA A 112 44.85 -23.99 -64.27
N GLU A 113 45.64 -25.05 -64.49
CA GLU A 113 45.30 -26.42 -64.05
C GLU A 113 45.47 -26.59 -62.53
N VAL A 114 46.35 -25.78 -61.93
CA VAL A 114 46.50 -25.70 -60.46
C VAL A 114 45.29 -25.02 -59.83
N LEU A 115 44.75 -23.96 -60.47
CA LEU A 115 43.55 -23.27 -60.02
C LEU A 115 42.31 -24.18 -60.02
N ASP A 116 42.08 -24.96 -61.07
CA ASP A 116 40.94 -25.88 -61.16
C ASP A 116 40.94 -26.94 -60.04
N ARG A 117 42.13 -27.37 -59.61
CA ARG A 117 42.26 -28.33 -58.49
C ARG A 117 42.17 -27.67 -57.12
N LEU A 118 42.59 -26.41 -57.00
CA LEU A 118 42.36 -25.60 -55.81
C LEU A 118 40.86 -25.29 -55.63
N ASP A 119 40.09 -25.16 -56.70
CA ASP A 119 38.64 -24.99 -56.63
C ASP A 119 37.93 -26.26 -56.12
N ALA A 120 38.41 -27.45 -56.52
CA ALA A 120 37.93 -28.72 -55.94
C ALA A 120 38.25 -28.83 -54.45
N PHE A 121 39.39 -28.28 -54.01
CA PHE A 121 39.78 -28.19 -52.60
C PHE A 121 38.88 -27.23 -51.81
N LYS A 122 38.54 -26.07 -52.38
CA LYS A 122 37.60 -25.10 -51.78
C LYS A 122 36.27 -25.75 -51.41
N GLY A 123 35.71 -26.57 -52.31
CA GLY A 123 34.44 -27.26 -52.05
C GLY A 123 34.49 -28.35 -50.96
N ILE A 124 35.68 -28.87 -50.61
CA ILE A 124 35.84 -29.80 -49.48
C ILE A 124 36.09 -29.02 -48.19
N LEU A 125 36.84 -27.91 -48.26
CA LEU A 125 37.09 -27.02 -47.14
C LEU A 125 35.79 -26.40 -46.62
N ASP A 126 34.93 -25.90 -47.51
CA ASP A 126 33.61 -25.36 -47.16
C ASP A 126 32.75 -26.42 -46.43
N LYS A 127 32.86 -27.71 -46.80
CA LYS A 127 32.14 -28.79 -46.13
C LYS A 127 32.69 -29.12 -44.74
N ILE A 128 33.99 -28.95 -44.53
CA ILE A 128 34.64 -29.13 -43.23
C ILE A 128 34.24 -27.98 -42.30
N ASP A 129 34.25 -26.74 -42.81
CA ASP A 129 33.84 -25.55 -42.06
C ASP A 129 32.38 -25.65 -41.63
N HIS A 130 31.47 -26.02 -42.55
CA HIS A 130 30.06 -26.25 -42.19
C HIS A 130 29.89 -27.37 -41.14
N ALA A 131 30.70 -28.43 -41.20
CA ALA A 131 30.64 -29.51 -40.21
C ALA A 131 31.13 -29.07 -38.83
N GLN A 132 32.14 -28.18 -38.77
CA GLN A 132 32.62 -27.57 -37.53
C GLN A 132 31.58 -26.63 -36.92
N GLU A 133 30.96 -25.78 -37.74
CA GLU A 133 29.88 -24.89 -37.29
C GLU A 133 28.71 -25.69 -36.70
N ILE A 134 28.32 -26.80 -37.35
CA ILE A 134 27.26 -27.69 -36.83
C ILE A 134 27.65 -28.32 -35.49
N ASP A 135 28.91 -28.76 -35.31
CA ASP A 135 29.37 -29.35 -34.04
C ASP A 135 29.44 -28.30 -32.91
N GLU A 136 29.81 -27.05 -33.21
CA GLU A 136 29.74 -25.94 -32.26
C GLU A 136 28.29 -25.62 -31.85
N LEU A 137 27.36 -25.59 -32.82
CA LEU A 137 25.94 -25.40 -32.55
C LEU A 137 25.35 -26.54 -31.72
N LEU A 138 25.73 -27.79 -31.97
CA LEU A 138 25.30 -28.94 -31.17
C LEU A 138 25.81 -28.87 -29.72
N LYS A 139 27.06 -28.42 -29.51
CA LYS A 139 27.59 -28.17 -28.16
C LYS A 139 26.82 -27.07 -27.44
N ALA A 140 26.54 -25.96 -28.13
CA ALA A 140 25.76 -24.86 -27.57
C ALA A 140 24.33 -25.30 -27.23
N LEU A 141 23.68 -26.08 -28.10
CA LEU A 141 22.33 -26.61 -27.87
C LEU A 141 22.30 -27.57 -26.69
N LYS A 142 23.31 -28.43 -26.53
CA LYS A 142 23.44 -29.33 -25.37
C LYS A 142 23.61 -28.58 -24.05
N ILE A 143 24.39 -27.49 -24.05
CA ILE A 143 24.53 -26.61 -22.88
C ILE A 143 23.17 -25.95 -22.58
N ASN A 144 22.50 -25.40 -23.58
CA ASN A 144 21.17 -24.80 -23.41
C ASN A 144 20.14 -25.80 -22.89
N GLN A 145 20.17 -27.05 -23.35
CA GLN A 145 19.29 -28.10 -22.86
C GLN A 145 19.57 -28.44 -21.39
N SER A 146 20.83 -28.41 -20.95
CA SER A 146 21.18 -28.58 -19.54
C SER A 146 20.69 -27.42 -18.67
N ILE A 147 20.84 -26.17 -19.16
CA ILE A 147 20.34 -24.97 -18.48
C ILE A 147 18.82 -25.02 -18.37
N LEU A 148 18.11 -25.43 -19.43
CA LEU A 148 16.65 -25.57 -19.40
C LEU A 148 16.18 -26.61 -18.37
N ARG A 149 16.88 -27.74 -18.22
CA ARG A 149 16.56 -28.73 -17.18
C ARG A 149 16.78 -28.18 -15.78
N ASP A 150 17.88 -27.47 -15.56
CA ASP A 150 18.17 -26.86 -14.26
C ASP A 150 17.17 -25.75 -13.92
N LEU A 151 16.80 -24.93 -14.91
CA LEU A 151 15.80 -23.88 -14.74
C LEU A 151 14.41 -24.46 -14.46
N ASN A 152 14.01 -25.54 -15.13
CA ASN A 152 12.76 -26.23 -14.85
C ASN A 152 12.75 -26.83 -13.43
N LYS A 153 13.89 -27.35 -12.96
CA LYS A 153 14.05 -27.83 -11.57
C LYS A 153 13.95 -26.70 -10.54
N ILE A 154 14.47 -25.52 -10.86
CA ILE A 154 14.34 -24.32 -10.01
C ILE A 154 12.88 -23.86 -9.99
N ILE A 155 12.21 -23.80 -11.14
CA ILE A 155 10.78 -23.46 -11.23
C ILE A 155 9.94 -24.42 -10.40
N GLN A 156 10.17 -25.73 -10.51
CA GLN A 156 9.42 -26.72 -9.72
C GLN A 156 9.60 -26.48 -8.22
N LYS A 157 10.84 -26.27 -7.76
CA LYS A 157 11.12 -25.98 -6.34
C LYS A 157 10.48 -24.66 -5.87
N ALA A 158 10.49 -23.63 -6.72
CA ALA A 158 9.85 -22.36 -6.43
C ALA A 158 8.32 -22.52 -6.35
N SER A 159 7.73 -23.27 -7.27
CA SER A 159 6.30 -23.60 -7.29
C SER A 159 5.88 -24.38 -6.04
N ASP A 160 6.66 -25.38 -5.63
CA ASP A 160 6.40 -26.15 -4.41
C ASP A 160 6.48 -25.26 -3.16
N LYS A 161 7.46 -24.33 -3.10
CA LYS A 161 7.60 -23.36 -2.01
C LYS A 161 6.44 -22.37 -1.96
N VAL A 162 6.00 -21.86 -3.12
CA VAL A 162 4.84 -20.97 -3.21
C VAL A 162 3.57 -21.71 -2.78
N SER A 163 3.38 -22.96 -3.21
CA SER A 163 2.23 -23.77 -2.80
C SER A 163 2.21 -24.02 -1.29
N ALA A 164 3.36 -24.32 -0.68
CA ALA A 164 3.47 -24.44 0.78
C ALA A 164 3.17 -23.12 1.50
N GLN A 165 3.63 -21.99 0.96
CA GLN A 165 3.35 -20.68 1.52
C GLN A 165 1.85 -20.32 1.40
N VAL A 166 1.21 -20.61 0.27
CA VAL A 166 -0.23 -20.42 0.08
C VAL A 166 -1.02 -21.25 1.08
N ASN A 167 -0.63 -22.50 1.33
CA ASN A 167 -1.27 -23.33 2.35
C ASN A 167 -1.12 -22.73 3.75
N ILE A 168 0.07 -22.25 4.12
CA ILE A 168 0.30 -21.58 5.41
C ILE A 168 -0.56 -20.30 5.51
N THR A 169 -0.62 -19.50 4.45
CA THR A 169 -1.46 -18.29 4.41
C THR A 169 -2.94 -18.62 4.53
N SER A 170 -3.41 -19.72 3.90
CA SER A 170 -4.80 -20.16 4.03
C SER A 170 -5.15 -20.58 5.47
N GLU A 171 -4.24 -21.28 6.15
CA GLU A 171 -4.40 -21.67 7.55
C GLU A 171 -4.40 -20.45 8.48
N LEU A 172 -3.49 -19.49 8.25
CA LEU A 172 -3.46 -18.22 8.98
C LEU A 172 -4.74 -17.40 8.78
N ASN A 173 -5.28 -17.35 7.56
CA ASN A 173 -6.54 -16.68 7.29
C ASN A 173 -7.71 -17.36 8.01
N LEU A 174 -7.74 -18.70 8.04
CA LEU A 174 -8.78 -19.42 8.77
C LEU A 174 -8.71 -19.15 10.28
N GLN A 175 -7.49 -19.07 10.84
CA GLN A 175 -7.29 -18.68 12.23
C GLN A 175 -7.68 -17.21 12.48
N LEU A 176 -7.40 -16.32 11.52
CA LEU A 176 -7.81 -14.91 11.58
C LEU A 176 -9.33 -14.79 11.60
N ASP A 177 -10.03 -15.52 10.72
CA ASP A 177 -11.49 -15.53 10.65
C ASP A 177 -12.10 -16.05 11.95
N LYS A 178 -11.49 -17.09 12.54
CA LYS A 178 -11.91 -17.61 13.85
C LYS A 178 -11.74 -16.58 14.96
N LEU A 179 -10.61 -15.87 15.01
CA LEU A 179 -10.37 -14.79 15.98
C LEU A 179 -11.33 -13.61 15.77
N HIS A 180 -11.66 -13.26 14.52
CA HIS A 180 -12.65 -12.22 14.23
C HIS A 180 -14.04 -12.64 14.72
N ALA A 181 -14.41 -13.92 14.54
CA ALA A 181 -15.67 -14.44 15.04
C ALA A 181 -15.73 -14.49 16.58
N GLU A 182 -14.60 -14.74 17.25
CA GLU A 182 -14.50 -14.66 18.72
C GLU A 182 -14.56 -13.21 19.21
N LEU A 183 -13.91 -12.27 18.54
CA LEU A 183 -13.95 -10.84 18.86
C LEU A 183 -15.36 -10.25 18.69
N ALA A 184 -16.09 -10.67 17.65
CA ALA A 184 -17.47 -10.24 17.46
C ALA A 184 -18.39 -10.63 18.64
N LYS A 185 -18.13 -11.77 19.29
CA LYS A 185 -18.86 -12.18 20.50
C LYS A 185 -18.50 -11.36 21.73
N GLU A 186 -17.28 -10.81 21.78
CA GLU A 186 -16.87 -9.91 22.86
C GLU A 186 -17.64 -8.60 22.83
N ALA A 187 -17.95 -8.07 21.63
CA ALA A 187 -18.80 -6.88 21.47
C ALA A 187 -20.23 -7.08 22.03
N ASP A 188 -20.81 -8.27 21.81
CA ASP A 188 -22.11 -8.64 22.40
C ASP A 188 -22.02 -8.71 23.94
N LEU A 189 -20.91 -9.24 24.47
CA LEU A 189 -20.66 -9.32 25.91
C LEU A 189 -20.50 -7.92 26.53
N ASP A 190 -19.78 -7.03 25.85
CA ASP A 190 -19.59 -5.64 26.26
C ASP A 190 -20.90 -4.86 26.25
N SER A 191 -21.77 -5.09 25.25
CA SER A 191 -23.12 -4.52 25.23
C SER A 191 -23.96 -5.01 26.41
N ALA A 192 -23.89 -6.32 26.74
CA ALA A 192 -24.60 -6.87 27.90
C ALA A 192 -24.05 -6.31 29.23
N LEU A 193 -22.73 -6.15 29.35
CA LEU A 193 -22.08 -5.52 30.50
C LEU A 193 -22.43 -4.04 30.62
N ALA A 194 -22.53 -3.31 29.52
CA ALA A 194 -22.94 -1.91 29.52
C ALA A 194 -24.40 -1.75 30.00
N LEU A 195 -25.31 -2.62 29.56
CA LEU A 195 -26.69 -2.65 30.05
C LEU A 195 -26.74 -2.94 31.54
N LEU A 196 -25.97 -3.92 32.03
CA LEU A 196 -25.94 -4.28 33.45
C LEU A 196 -25.34 -3.15 34.30
N ARG A 197 -24.31 -2.44 33.80
CA ARG A 197 -23.76 -1.24 34.44
C ARG A 197 -24.76 -0.08 34.46
N ALA A 198 -25.54 0.11 33.40
CA ALA A 198 -26.59 1.12 33.35
C ALA A 198 -27.72 0.80 34.34
N GLU A 199 -28.11 -0.47 34.44
CA GLU A 199 -29.10 -0.93 35.42
C GLU A 199 -28.59 -0.73 36.86
N MET A 200 -27.33 -1.11 37.15
CA MET A 200 -26.69 -0.84 38.43
C MET A 200 -26.63 0.66 38.77
N ALA A 201 -26.26 1.50 37.80
CA ALA A 201 -26.24 2.95 37.99
C ALA A 201 -27.65 3.49 38.29
N SER A 202 -28.67 3.01 37.57
CA SER A 202 -30.07 3.39 37.82
C SER A 202 -30.56 2.97 39.21
N MET A 203 -30.12 1.80 39.70
CA MET A 203 -30.43 1.32 41.04
C MET A 203 -29.73 2.15 42.12
N CYS A 204 -28.47 2.55 41.89
CA CYS A 204 -27.76 3.46 42.79
C CYS A 204 -28.42 4.85 42.83
N GLU A 205 -28.79 5.41 41.67
CA GLU A 205 -29.53 6.68 41.63
C GLU A 205 -30.89 6.58 42.34
N PHE A 206 -31.59 5.45 42.19
CA PHE A 206 -32.84 5.22 42.88
C PHE A 206 -32.64 5.12 44.40
N ALA A 207 -31.59 4.43 44.85
CA ALA A 207 -31.23 4.36 46.26
C ALA A 207 -30.85 5.73 46.84
N GLU A 208 -30.11 6.56 46.09
CA GLU A 208 -29.78 7.93 46.50
C GLU A 208 -30.99 8.85 46.54
N ARG A 209 -31.88 8.78 45.54
CA ARG A 209 -33.17 9.51 45.54
C ARG A 209 -34.05 9.10 46.72
N LEU A 210 -34.09 7.80 47.06
CA LEU A 210 -34.80 7.30 48.24
C LEU A 210 -34.17 7.81 49.54
N LYS A 211 -32.83 7.83 49.65
CA LYS A 211 -32.12 8.41 50.81
C LYS A 211 -32.43 9.90 50.97
N ALA A 212 -32.44 10.66 49.88
CA ALA A 212 -32.79 12.08 49.89
C ALA A 212 -34.25 12.31 50.31
N HIS A 213 -35.18 11.54 49.73
CA HIS A 213 -36.60 11.60 50.09
C HIS A 213 -36.86 11.16 51.54
N LEU A 214 -36.09 10.19 52.07
CA LEU A 214 -36.16 9.80 53.48
C LEU A 214 -35.64 10.90 54.41
N ALA A 215 -34.59 11.61 54.02
CA ALA A 215 -34.09 12.75 54.79
C ALA A 215 -35.12 13.90 54.86
N GLU A 216 -35.82 14.19 53.76
CA GLU A 216 -36.90 15.19 53.72
C GLU A 216 -38.11 14.76 54.59
N VAL A 217 -38.56 13.50 54.47
CA VAL A 217 -39.67 12.97 55.30
C VAL A 217 -39.32 12.92 56.80
N LYS A 218 -38.03 12.76 57.14
CA LYS A 218 -37.54 12.80 58.52
C LYS A 218 -37.59 14.22 59.12
N GLU A 219 -37.40 15.25 58.30
CA GLU A 219 -37.59 16.66 58.72
C GLU A 219 -39.07 17.00 58.95
N ASP A 220 -39.97 16.43 58.15
CA ASP A 220 -41.43 16.66 58.24
C ASP A 220 -42.11 15.94 59.43
N GLY A 221 -41.40 15.02 60.10
CA GLY A 221 -41.79 14.47 61.40
C GLY A 221 -42.89 13.40 61.42
N ASP A 222 -43.51 13.07 60.27
CA ASP A 222 -44.52 12.02 60.18
C ASP A 222 -43.89 10.65 59.82
N ASN A 223 -44.10 9.66 60.71
CA ASN A 223 -43.72 8.24 60.58
C ASN A 223 -42.21 7.87 60.70
N ALA A 224 -41.57 8.30 61.79
CA ALA A 224 -40.17 7.94 62.14
C ALA A 224 -39.85 6.43 62.07
N GLN A 225 -40.78 5.54 62.46
CA GLN A 225 -40.54 4.09 62.43
C GLN A 225 -40.44 3.49 61.02
N TYR A 226 -41.12 4.09 60.03
CA TYR A 226 -41.04 3.65 58.64
C TYR A 226 -39.75 4.16 57.99
N VAL A 227 -39.35 5.39 58.33
CA VAL A 227 -38.08 5.99 57.90
C VAL A 227 -36.90 5.17 58.42
N ASP A 228 -36.87 4.83 59.72
CA ASP A 228 -35.79 4.03 60.31
C ASP A 228 -35.70 2.61 59.70
N ALA A 229 -36.84 2.00 59.33
CA ALA A 229 -36.85 0.67 58.70
C ALA A 229 -36.30 0.70 57.26
N LEU A 230 -36.60 1.77 56.50
CA LEU A 230 -36.06 1.97 55.16
C LEU A 230 -34.59 2.39 55.17
N GLU A 231 -34.17 3.17 56.16
CA GLU A 231 -32.77 3.56 56.38
C GLU A 231 -31.92 2.32 56.74
N ALA A 232 -32.45 1.40 57.55
CA ALA A 232 -31.83 0.11 57.84
C ALA A 232 -31.74 -0.80 56.60
N PHE A 233 -32.80 -0.88 55.77
CA PHE A 233 -32.79 -1.65 54.53
C PHE A 233 -31.79 -1.11 53.49
N LEU A 234 -31.69 0.21 53.34
CA LEU A 234 -30.74 0.85 52.44
C LEU A 234 -29.28 0.69 52.90
N SER A 235 -29.05 0.67 54.21
CA SER A 235 -27.73 0.40 54.79
C SER A 235 -27.30 -1.06 54.56
N ASP A 236 -28.23 -2.01 54.63
CA ASP A 236 -27.99 -3.43 54.35
C ASP A 236 -27.75 -3.70 52.85
N ALA A 237 -28.30 -2.85 51.96
CA ALA A 237 -28.08 -2.90 50.52
C ALA A 237 -26.71 -2.35 50.08
N ASP A 238 -26.21 -1.31 50.75
CA ASP A 238 -24.84 -0.77 50.54
C ASP A 238 -23.76 -1.79 50.95
N ASP A 239 -24.05 -2.64 51.94
CA ASP A 239 -23.17 -3.73 52.39
C ASP A 239 -23.30 -5.01 51.54
N SER A 240 -24.06 -5.00 50.44
CA SER A 240 -24.22 -6.19 49.60
C SER A 240 -22.86 -6.66 49.05
N ASP A 241 -22.48 -7.89 49.40
CA ASP A 241 -21.26 -8.59 48.95
C ASP A 241 -21.06 -8.48 47.42
N PHE A 242 -22.15 -8.30 46.68
CA PHE A 242 -22.17 -8.09 45.24
C PHE A 242 -21.54 -6.77 44.80
N LEU A 243 -21.90 -5.62 45.39
CA LEU A 243 -21.32 -4.33 45.01
C LEU A 243 -19.83 -4.25 45.37
N ASN A 244 -19.46 -4.82 46.52
CA ASN A 244 -18.06 -4.97 46.90
C ASN A 244 -17.30 -5.95 45.99
N SER A 245 -17.94 -7.03 45.53
CA SER A 245 -17.37 -7.95 44.54
C SER A 245 -17.17 -7.31 43.17
N VAL A 246 -18.13 -6.51 42.69
CA VAL A 246 -18.01 -5.80 41.39
C VAL A 246 -16.94 -4.72 41.47
N ARG A 247 -16.82 -4.03 42.61
CA ARG A 247 -15.76 -3.05 42.84
C ARG A 247 -14.38 -3.71 42.93
N SER A 248 -14.29 -4.85 43.61
CA SER A 248 -13.08 -5.70 43.66
C SER A 248 -12.68 -6.18 42.26
N GLU A 249 -13.63 -6.68 41.47
CA GLU A 249 -13.38 -7.17 40.12
C GLU A 249 -12.94 -6.04 39.18
N LEU A 250 -13.53 -4.84 39.31
CA LEU A 250 -13.09 -3.66 38.57
C LEU A 250 -11.67 -3.24 38.95
N ASP A 251 -11.33 -3.26 40.25
CA ASP A 251 -9.99 -2.95 40.73
C ASP A 251 -8.96 -3.99 40.25
N ASP A 252 -9.33 -5.28 40.19
CA ASP A 252 -8.50 -6.35 39.63
C ASP A 252 -8.29 -6.18 38.12
N LYS A 253 -9.34 -5.84 37.36
CA LYS A 253 -9.22 -5.56 35.91
C LYS A 253 -8.39 -4.32 35.61
N VAL A 254 -8.48 -3.29 36.45
CA VAL A 254 -7.61 -2.10 36.36
C VAL A 254 -6.16 -2.46 36.70
N ALA A 255 -5.92 -3.39 37.62
CA ALA A 255 -4.59 -3.91 37.92
C ALA A 255 -4.02 -4.73 36.74
N ASP A 256 -4.82 -5.60 36.12
CA ASP A 256 -4.45 -6.38 34.93
C ASP A 256 -4.10 -5.47 33.75
N LEU A 257 -4.89 -4.42 33.49
CA LEU A 257 -4.59 -3.43 32.44
C LEU A 257 -3.30 -2.66 32.71
N LYS A 258 -3.00 -2.33 33.97
CA LYS A 258 -1.72 -1.73 34.36
C LYS A 258 -0.55 -2.69 34.16
N GLN A 259 -0.73 -3.97 34.46
CA GLN A 259 0.29 -4.99 34.21
C GLN A 259 0.52 -5.21 32.71
N LEU A 260 -0.55 -5.24 31.90
CA LEU A 260 -0.44 -5.37 30.44
C LEU A 260 0.28 -4.17 29.83
N ALA A 261 -0.03 -2.95 30.29
CA ALA A 261 0.66 -1.73 29.87
C ALA A 261 2.14 -1.74 30.28
N ALA A 262 2.46 -2.22 31.50
CA ALA A 262 3.84 -2.39 31.94
C ALA A 262 4.59 -3.44 31.11
N TYR A 263 3.94 -4.55 30.76
CA TYR A 263 4.50 -5.62 29.93
C TYR A 263 4.73 -5.18 28.48
N GLN A 264 3.78 -4.42 27.90
CA GLN A 264 3.96 -3.81 26.59
C GLN A 264 5.10 -2.80 26.58
N LYS A 265 5.26 -2.02 27.66
CA LYS A 265 6.39 -1.10 27.83
C LYS A 265 7.73 -1.85 27.86
N THR A 266 7.83 -2.97 28.58
CA THR A 266 9.07 -3.78 28.61
C THR A 266 9.36 -4.43 27.26
N ILE A 267 8.35 -4.92 26.53
CA ILE A 267 8.54 -5.46 25.17
C ILE A 267 9.04 -4.36 24.21
N ILE A 268 8.49 -3.15 24.30
CA ILE A 268 8.93 -2.00 23.48
C ILE A 268 10.37 -1.61 23.81
N GLU A 269 10.76 -1.64 25.08
CA GLU A 269 12.16 -1.44 25.49
C GLU A 269 13.09 -2.53 24.96
N ASP A 270 12.71 -3.81 25.08
CA ASP A 270 13.47 -4.93 24.54
C ASP A 270 13.61 -4.88 23.01
N LEU A 271 12.55 -4.52 22.28
CA LEU A 271 12.60 -4.34 20.82
C LEU A 271 13.50 -3.16 20.43
N LYS A 272 13.46 -2.04 21.18
CA LYS A 272 14.35 -0.90 20.94
C LYS A 272 15.81 -1.27 21.19
N GLU A 273 16.08 -2.06 22.23
CA GLU A 273 17.41 -2.59 22.55
C GLU A 273 17.91 -3.51 21.42
N HIS A 274 17.06 -4.43 20.93
CA HIS A 274 17.38 -5.31 19.79
C HIS A 274 17.66 -4.52 18.50
N VAL A 275 16.86 -3.50 18.19
CA VAL A 275 17.10 -2.61 17.04
C VAL A 275 18.44 -1.87 17.19
N ARG A 276 18.78 -1.42 18.40
CA ARG A 276 20.05 -0.74 18.68
C ARG A 276 21.24 -1.69 18.53
N GLN A 277 21.13 -2.92 19.02
CA GLN A 277 22.18 -3.94 18.90
C GLN A 277 22.41 -4.38 17.45
N VAL A 278 21.34 -4.57 16.68
CA VAL A 278 21.42 -4.90 15.24
C VAL A 278 22.05 -3.76 14.44
N LYS A 279 21.76 -2.51 14.80
CA LYS A 279 22.34 -1.32 14.14
C LYS A 279 23.83 -1.15 14.42
N VAL A 280 24.30 -1.48 15.62
CA VAL A 280 25.73 -1.40 16.01
C VAL A 280 26.54 -2.59 15.48
N GLY A 281 25.92 -3.77 15.31
CA GLY A 281 26.60 -4.96 14.80
C GLY A 281 26.93 -4.95 13.30
N HIS A 282 26.45 -3.97 12.53
CA HIS A 282 26.45 -4.04 11.06
C HIS A 282 27.06 -2.86 10.31
N GLU A 283 27.74 -1.93 11.00
CA GLU A 283 28.59 -0.91 10.33
C GLU A 283 29.79 -1.51 9.54
N GLY A 284 29.99 -2.83 9.56
CA GLY A 284 31.16 -3.49 8.97
C GLY A 284 30.96 -4.45 7.79
N ASP A 285 29.74 -4.90 7.46
CA ASP A 285 29.57 -5.99 6.46
C ASP A 285 28.53 -5.70 5.39
N GLY A 286 28.97 -5.04 4.31
CA GLY A 286 28.14 -4.50 3.24
C GLY A 286 27.59 -5.48 2.21
N LYS A 287 27.25 -6.73 2.57
CA LYS A 287 26.74 -7.74 1.61
C LYS A 287 25.32 -8.27 1.84
N HIS A 288 24.68 -7.93 2.95
CA HIS A 288 23.29 -8.35 3.24
C HIS A 288 22.28 -7.19 3.31
N ILE A 289 22.67 -6.02 2.80
CA ILE A 289 21.96 -4.74 2.90
C ILE A 289 20.49 -4.84 2.42
N GLY A 290 20.19 -5.56 1.33
CA GLY A 290 18.85 -5.56 0.73
C GLY A 290 17.73 -6.25 1.53
N GLU A 291 17.94 -7.47 2.04
CA GLU A 291 16.88 -8.22 2.72
C GLU A 291 16.66 -7.73 4.16
N TYR A 292 17.74 -7.36 4.87
CA TYR A 292 17.65 -6.85 6.23
C TYR A 292 17.16 -5.39 6.28
N ASP A 293 17.47 -4.55 5.29
CA ASP A 293 16.87 -3.22 5.20
C ASP A 293 15.35 -3.32 4.99
N ILE A 294 14.86 -4.29 4.23
CA ILE A 294 13.41 -4.51 4.07
C ILE A 294 12.77 -4.96 5.40
N HIS A 295 13.44 -5.83 6.15
CA HIS A 295 12.95 -6.25 7.47
C HIS A 295 13.00 -5.12 8.51
N ILE A 296 14.05 -4.28 8.49
CA ILE A 296 14.17 -3.09 9.33
C ILE A 296 13.12 -2.06 8.94
N VAL A 297 12.92 -1.77 7.66
CA VAL A 297 11.87 -0.84 7.18
C VAL A 297 10.47 -1.36 7.53
N ARG A 298 10.24 -2.68 7.45
CA ARG A 298 8.98 -3.28 7.87
C ARG A 298 8.77 -3.18 9.38
N LEU A 299 9.82 -3.39 10.17
CA LEU A 299 9.79 -3.19 11.62
C LEU A 299 9.59 -1.72 11.99
N GLU A 300 10.31 -0.79 11.36
CA GLU A 300 10.14 0.66 11.50
C GLU A 300 8.71 1.09 11.12
N LYS A 301 8.13 0.51 10.06
CA LYS A 301 6.73 0.73 9.69
C LYS A 301 5.78 0.26 10.79
N THR A 302 5.95 -0.95 11.31
CA THR A 302 5.11 -1.46 12.41
C THR A 302 5.28 -0.67 13.71
N LEU A 303 6.48 -0.12 13.95
CA LEU A 303 6.80 0.69 15.14
C LEU A 303 6.24 2.12 14.99
N LEU A 304 6.21 2.67 13.78
CA LEU A 304 5.54 3.92 13.46
C LEU A 304 4.03 3.78 13.52
N GLU A 305 3.48 2.66 13.04
CA GLU A 305 2.05 2.35 13.15
C GLU A 305 1.64 2.15 14.62
N SER A 306 2.43 1.42 15.42
CA SER A 306 2.17 1.28 16.86
C SER A 306 2.35 2.59 17.62
N SER A 307 3.36 3.40 17.30
CA SER A 307 3.57 4.75 17.87
C SER A 307 2.42 5.70 17.51
N ARG A 308 1.87 5.58 16.31
CA ARG A 308 0.68 6.34 15.89
C ARG A 308 -0.56 5.87 16.66
N VAL A 309 -0.72 4.58 16.91
CA VAL A 309 -1.79 4.05 17.76
C VAL A 309 -1.63 4.50 19.22
N VAL A 310 -0.42 4.46 19.77
CA VAL A 310 -0.13 4.95 21.14
C VAL A 310 -0.42 6.45 21.26
N LYS A 311 0.01 7.28 20.31
CA LYS A 311 -0.34 8.72 20.32
C LYS A 311 -1.84 8.98 20.20
N ARG A 312 -2.56 8.15 19.42
CA ARG A 312 -4.04 8.23 19.39
C ARG A 312 -4.65 7.85 20.73
N LEU A 313 -4.11 6.84 21.42
CA LEU A 313 -4.58 6.44 22.74
C LEU A 313 -4.23 7.48 23.81
N GLU A 314 -3.06 8.12 23.74
CA GLU A 314 -2.68 9.25 24.60
C GLU A 314 -3.62 10.45 24.37
N GLY A 315 -3.91 10.80 23.12
CA GLY A 315 -4.91 11.84 22.81
C GLY A 315 -6.33 11.48 23.26
N LYS A 316 -6.71 10.19 23.21
CA LYS A 316 -7.97 9.70 23.78
C LYS A 316 -7.99 9.79 25.31
N LEU A 317 -6.86 9.55 25.97
CA LEU A 317 -6.75 9.69 27.42
C LEU A 317 -6.81 11.16 27.84
N GLU A 318 -6.12 12.05 27.14
CA GLU A 318 -6.14 13.50 27.40
C GLU A 318 -7.53 14.09 27.13
N SER A 319 -8.20 13.70 26.05
CA SER A 319 -9.59 14.11 25.78
C SER A 319 -10.57 13.54 26.81
N LEU A 320 -10.44 12.27 27.23
CA LEU A 320 -11.24 11.73 28.33
C LEU A 320 -10.97 12.45 29.66
N GLN A 321 -9.73 12.87 29.91
CA GLN A 321 -9.38 13.62 31.11
C GLN A 321 -9.92 15.05 31.05
N ALA A 322 -9.95 15.68 29.88
CA ALA A 322 -10.58 16.98 29.64
C ALA A 322 -12.11 16.90 29.72
N ILE A 323 -12.73 15.87 29.14
CA ILE A 323 -14.17 15.59 29.24
C ILE A 323 -14.55 15.31 30.70
N LYS A 324 -13.75 14.53 31.43
CA LYS A 324 -13.97 14.30 32.88
C LYS A 324 -13.85 15.60 33.68
N TYR A 325 -12.87 16.44 33.38
CA TYR A 325 -12.71 17.74 34.03
C TYR A 325 -13.88 18.68 33.73
N ASN A 326 -14.32 18.75 32.48
CA ASN A 326 -15.48 19.53 32.04
C ASN A 326 -16.79 19.00 32.63
N LEU A 327 -17.00 17.69 32.65
CA LEU A 327 -18.15 17.06 33.32
C LEU A 327 -18.15 17.36 34.81
N ASN A 328 -16.99 17.36 35.46
CA ASN A 328 -16.90 17.71 36.88
C ASN A 328 -17.22 19.20 37.10
N ILE A 329 -16.77 20.10 36.21
CA ILE A 329 -17.16 21.51 36.22
C ILE A 329 -18.66 21.67 35.97
N ASP A 330 -19.23 20.93 35.03
CA ASP A 330 -20.65 21.01 34.69
C ASP A 330 -21.53 20.42 35.78
N VAL A 331 -21.10 19.36 36.46
CA VAL A 331 -21.75 18.84 37.68
C VAL A 331 -21.70 19.89 38.78
N ILE A 332 -20.54 20.52 39.02
CA ILE A 332 -20.41 21.60 40.01
C ILE A 332 -21.31 22.79 39.64
N LYS A 333 -21.33 23.21 38.38
CA LYS A 333 -22.20 24.31 37.89
C LYS A 333 -23.68 23.94 38.00
N ARG A 334 -24.06 22.71 37.64
CA ARG A 334 -25.44 22.22 37.82
C ARG A 334 -25.82 22.15 39.28
N ASP A 335 -24.94 21.72 40.17
CA ASP A 335 -25.19 21.75 41.61
C ASP A 335 -25.29 23.19 42.15
N GLU A 336 -24.51 24.13 41.61
CA GLU A 336 -24.62 25.56 41.94
C GLU A 336 -25.91 26.18 41.40
N GLU A 337 -26.32 25.83 40.18
CA GLU A 337 -27.59 26.25 39.57
C GLU A 337 -28.79 25.63 40.25
N LEU A 338 -28.71 24.35 40.65
CA LEU A 338 -29.74 23.68 41.45
C LEU A 338 -29.80 24.28 42.85
N LYS A 339 -28.67 24.63 43.48
CA LYS A 339 -28.68 25.39 44.74
C LYS A 339 -29.28 26.77 44.58
N LYS A 340 -28.98 27.49 43.49
CA LYS A 340 -29.61 28.79 43.19
C LYS A 340 -31.10 28.65 42.91
N LYS A 341 -31.52 27.66 42.11
CA LYS A 341 -32.93 27.37 41.81
C LYS A 341 -33.68 26.89 43.05
N LYS A 342 -33.07 26.08 43.92
CA LYS A 342 -33.63 25.67 45.22
C LYS A 342 -33.78 26.88 46.15
N ALA A 343 -32.79 27.77 46.21
CA ALA A 343 -32.89 29.04 46.94
C ALA A 343 -33.95 30.00 46.37
N ILE A 344 -34.16 30.02 45.05
CA ILE A 344 -35.22 30.80 44.40
C ILE A 344 -36.59 30.17 44.65
N LEU A 345 -36.72 28.83 44.60
CA LEU A 345 -37.94 28.10 44.94
C LEU A 345 -38.34 28.28 46.41
N ASP A 346 -37.36 28.23 47.33
CA ASP A 346 -37.57 28.51 48.75
C ASP A 346 -37.97 29.98 48.99
N GLN A 347 -37.55 30.92 48.14
CA GLN A 347 -38.01 32.31 48.15
C GLN A 347 -39.35 32.54 47.42
N GLN A 348 -39.72 31.64 46.49
CA GLN A 348 -40.95 31.68 45.70
C GLN A 348 -42.11 30.88 46.33
N GLY A 349 -41.89 30.26 47.49
CA GLY A 349 -42.92 29.55 48.25
C GLY A 349 -44.17 30.37 48.64
N ASP A 350 -44.23 31.66 48.31
CA ASP A 350 -45.38 32.53 48.59
C ASP A 350 -45.85 33.44 47.42
N ALA A 351 -45.36 33.25 46.18
CA ALA A 351 -45.84 34.06 45.05
C ALA A 351 -46.03 33.26 43.76
N VAL A 352 -47.29 33.21 43.30
CA VAL A 352 -47.73 32.63 42.01
C VAL A 352 -46.86 33.19 40.87
N PRO A 353 -46.34 32.35 39.94
CA PRO A 353 -45.50 32.86 38.86
C PRO A 353 -46.36 33.65 37.86
N GLN A 354 -45.97 34.91 37.66
CA GLN A 354 -46.24 35.62 36.41
C GLN A 354 -45.48 34.93 35.27
N GLY A 355 -46.03 35.09 34.05
CA GLY A 355 -45.69 34.37 32.83
C GLY A 355 -44.22 34.02 32.68
N MET A 356 -43.99 32.75 32.36
CA MET A 356 -42.70 32.22 31.93
C MET A 356 -42.22 33.02 30.71
N ASP A 357 -41.05 33.64 30.83
CA ASP A 357 -40.44 34.46 29.78
C ASP A 357 -40.04 33.56 28.60
N ILE A 358 -40.87 33.55 27.57
CA ILE A 358 -40.74 32.69 26.39
C ILE A 358 -39.43 32.97 25.65
N TYR A 359 -38.95 34.22 25.67
CA TYR A 359 -37.68 34.60 25.05
C TYR A 359 -36.47 33.99 25.79
N GLY A 360 -36.55 33.87 27.12
CA GLY A 360 -35.53 33.16 27.91
C GLY A 360 -35.45 31.67 27.59
N VAL A 361 -36.59 31.03 27.31
CA VAL A 361 -36.63 29.61 26.89
C VAL A 361 -36.00 29.43 25.51
N PHE A 362 -36.28 30.32 24.55
CA PHE A 362 -35.65 30.28 23.24
C PHE A 362 -34.14 30.53 23.29
N ASP A 363 -33.68 31.44 24.14
CA ASP A 363 -32.24 31.68 24.34
C ASP A 363 -31.54 30.49 25.00
N GLU A 364 -32.19 29.82 25.96
CA GLU A 364 -31.70 28.57 26.56
C GLU A 364 -31.63 27.44 25.52
N GLU A 365 -32.64 27.28 24.67
CA GLU A 365 -32.64 26.30 23.57
C GLU A 365 -31.57 26.61 22.51
N ARG A 366 -31.36 27.88 22.17
CA ARG A 366 -30.33 28.34 21.23
C ARG A 366 -28.92 28.08 21.77
N ASN A 367 -28.71 28.32 23.06
CA ASN A 367 -27.45 28.01 23.74
C ASN A 367 -27.21 26.50 23.86
N ALA A 368 -28.25 25.70 24.11
CA ALA A 368 -28.17 24.24 24.12
C ALA A 368 -27.84 23.66 22.74
N MET A 369 -28.49 24.15 21.67
CA MET A 369 -28.20 23.74 20.29
C MET A 369 -26.77 24.10 19.88
N LYS A 370 -26.31 25.30 20.24
CA LYS A 370 -24.94 25.75 19.94
C LYS A 370 -23.88 24.89 20.65
N ASN A 371 -24.11 24.54 21.91
CA ASN A 371 -23.21 23.61 22.63
C ASN A 371 -23.20 22.20 22.01
N MET A 372 -24.33 21.73 21.49
CA MET A 372 -24.45 20.44 20.83
C MET A 372 -23.77 20.44 19.44
N GLU A 373 -23.82 21.57 18.72
CA GLU A 373 -23.07 21.81 17.48
C GLU A 373 -21.55 21.85 17.72
N ASP A 374 -21.10 22.55 18.77
CA ASP A 374 -19.68 22.60 19.15
C ASP A 374 -19.12 21.22 19.55
N LEU A 375 -19.94 20.36 20.16
CA LEU A 375 -19.61 18.96 20.48
C LEU A 375 -19.48 18.08 19.22
N LEU A 376 -20.34 18.28 18.21
CA LEU A 376 -20.27 17.57 16.94
C LEU A 376 -19.06 17.98 16.10
N HIS A 377 -18.59 19.22 16.25
CA HIS A 377 -17.38 19.72 15.57
C HIS A 377 -16.06 19.35 16.25
N GLN A 378 -16.07 18.71 17.43
CA GLN A 378 -14.87 18.40 18.19
C GLN A 378 -14.04 17.20 17.66
N GLY A 379 -14.37 16.70 16.47
CA GLY A 379 -13.58 15.72 15.72
C GLY A 379 -14.09 14.29 15.88
N SER A 380 -14.38 13.66 14.75
CA SER A 380 -14.82 12.26 14.65
C SER A 380 -13.63 11.31 14.64
N PHE A 381 -13.85 10.06 15.08
CA PHE A 381 -12.79 9.05 15.20
C PHE A 381 -12.91 7.90 14.19
N THR A 382 -14.02 7.81 13.45
CA THR A 382 -14.32 6.79 12.42
C THR A 382 -15.28 7.32 11.35
N GLU A 383 -15.28 6.71 10.16
CA GLU A 383 -16.15 7.06 9.02
C GLU A 383 -17.65 6.86 9.32
N GLU A 384 -17.99 5.89 10.16
CA GLU A 384 -19.37 5.71 10.68
C GLU A 384 -19.76 6.81 11.66
N SER A 385 -18.80 7.34 12.45
CA SER A 385 -19.06 8.49 13.33
C SER A 385 -19.18 9.81 12.55
N ASP A 386 -18.53 9.92 11.39
CA ASP A 386 -18.74 11.03 10.44
C ASP A 386 -20.13 10.98 9.82
N ALA A 387 -20.58 9.80 9.41
CA ALA A 387 -21.94 9.62 8.90
C ALA A 387 -22.98 9.98 9.97
N PHE A 388 -22.81 9.51 11.20
CA PHE A 388 -23.69 9.87 12.31
C PHE A 388 -23.62 11.36 12.69
N ALA A 389 -22.43 11.97 12.69
CA ALA A 389 -22.27 13.40 12.93
C ALA A 389 -22.93 14.25 11.84
N SER A 390 -22.85 13.83 10.57
CA SER A 390 -23.54 14.48 9.47
C SER A 390 -25.07 14.35 9.57
N GLU A 391 -25.56 13.18 10.01
CA GLU A 391 -26.99 12.96 10.24
C GLU A 391 -27.49 13.80 11.42
N GLN A 392 -26.72 13.89 12.51
CA GLN A 392 -27.06 14.73 13.67
C GLN A 392 -26.97 16.22 13.36
N ALA A 393 -26.00 16.67 12.55
CA ALA A 393 -25.93 18.04 12.07
C ALA A 393 -27.15 18.39 11.21
N SER A 394 -27.60 17.47 10.36
CA SER A 394 -28.83 17.67 9.57
C SER A 394 -30.08 17.80 10.47
N LYS A 395 -30.20 16.95 11.50
CA LYS A 395 -31.30 17.03 12.47
C LYS A 395 -31.26 18.31 13.30
N LEU A 396 -30.08 18.75 13.72
CA LEU A 396 -29.87 20.00 14.47
C LEU A 396 -30.20 21.23 13.61
N SER A 397 -29.88 21.21 12.32
CA SER A 397 -30.29 22.26 11.38
C SER A 397 -31.82 22.35 11.22
N SER A 398 -32.50 21.20 11.15
CA SER A 398 -33.97 21.13 11.09
C SER A 398 -34.63 21.61 12.38
N LEU A 399 -34.05 21.27 13.55
CA LEU A 399 -34.49 21.79 14.85
C LEU A 399 -34.31 23.32 14.94
N ARG A 400 -33.18 23.85 14.47
CA ARG A 400 -32.94 25.31 14.43
C ARG A 400 -33.95 26.03 13.55
N GLN A 401 -34.30 25.43 12.40
CA GLN A 401 -35.35 25.96 11.54
C GLN A 401 -36.71 25.96 12.25
N MET A 402 -37.07 24.87 12.93
CA MET A 402 -38.33 24.76 13.67
C MET A 402 -38.41 25.78 14.82
N VAL A 403 -37.31 26.00 15.56
CA VAL A 403 -37.26 27.01 16.62
C VAL A 403 -37.43 28.42 16.06
N ASN A 404 -36.72 28.76 14.97
CA ASN A 404 -36.90 30.05 14.30
C ASN A 404 -38.34 30.23 13.76
N GLU A 405 -38.94 29.17 13.20
CA GLU A 405 -40.34 29.20 12.76
C GLU A 405 -41.30 29.40 13.95
N SER A 406 -41.02 28.76 15.10
CA SER A 406 -41.81 28.94 16.31
C SER A 406 -41.68 30.35 16.91
N GLU A 407 -40.49 30.97 16.85
CA GLU A 407 -40.26 32.36 17.23
C GLU A 407 -41.11 33.29 16.34
N LEU A 408 -41.11 33.06 15.02
CA LEU A 408 -41.93 33.81 14.07
C LEU A 408 -43.44 33.66 14.33
N TYR A 409 -43.90 32.46 14.68
CA TYR A 409 -45.31 32.25 15.04
C TYR A 409 -45.69 32.99 16.32
N VAL A 410 -44.81 33.03 17.32
CA VAL A 410 -45.03 33.80 18.55
C VAL A 410 -45.09 35.30 18.22
N GLU A 411 -44.17 35.81 17.40
CA GLU A 411 -44.17 37.21 16.98
C GLU A 411 -45.46 37.59 16.22
N MET A 412 -45.96 36.71 15.36
CA MET A 412 -47.24 36.90 14.67
C MET A 412 -48.42 36.94 15.65
N LEU A 413 -48.44 36.02 16.63
CA LEU A 413 -49.47 35.98 17.66
C LEU A 413 -49.43 37.22 18.57
N GLU A 414 -48.25 37.73 18.89
CA GLU A 414 -48.08 38.99 19.63
C GLU A 414 -48.62 40.17 18.82
N LYS A 415 -48.27 40.28 17.53
CA LYS A 415 -48.82 41.30 16.62
C LYS A 415 -50.34 41.24 16.52
N ASP A 416 -50.92 40.06 16.44
CA ASP A 416 -52.37 39.90 16.36
C ASP A 416 -53.06 40.18 17.70
N LEU A 417 -52.42 39.86 18.82
CA LEU A 417 -52.89 40.20 20.16
C LEU A 417 -52.84 41.71 20.40
N ASP A 418 -51.81 42.40 19.91
CA ASP A 418 -51.72 43.86 19.97
C ASP A 418 -52.73 44.54 19.04
N LYS A 419 -52.98 44.01 17.83
CA LYS A 419 -54.11 44.46 17.00
C LYS A 419 -55.45 44.28 17.71
N ALA A 420 -55.66 43.14 18.38
CA ALA A 420 -56.88 42.89 19.15
C ALA A 420 -57.00 43.83 20.35
N ARG A 421 -55.89 44.16 21.02
CA ARG A 421 -55.84 45.16 22.10
C ARG A 421 -56.20 46.54 21.59
N LEU A 422 -55.57 47.00 20.51
CA LEU A 422 -55.86 48.30 19.88
C LEU A 422 -57.33 48.38 19.41
N LEU A 423 -57.85 47.30 18.82
CA LEU A 423 -59.24 47.23 18.41
C LEU A 423 -60.18 47.30 19.61
N ARG A 424 -59.88 46.57 20.68
CA ARG A 424 -60.63 46.63 21.94
C ARG A 424 -60.59 48.03 22.56
N GLU A 425 -59.42 48.65 22.64
CA GLU A 425 -59.24 50.01 23.16
C GLU A 425 -60.02 51.03 22.31
N SER A 426 -59.99 50.91 20.98
CA SER A 426 -60.75 51.76 20.07
C SER A 426 -62.27 51.60 20.23
N LEU A 427 -62.75 50.37 20.47
CA LEU A 427 -64.16 50.09 20.71
C LEU A 427 -64.60 50.55 22.09
N GLU A 428 -63.78 50.35 23.12
CA GLU A 428 -64.01 50.81 24.49
C GLU A 428 -64.07 52.34 24.52
N TYR A 429 -63.16 53.03 23.81
CA TYR A 429 -63.19 54.47 23.61
C TYR A 429 -64.48 54.94 22.93
N LYS A 430 -64.92 54.28 21.85
CA LYS A 430 -66.19 54.56 21.16
C LYS A 430 -67.42 54.32 22.05
N LEU A 431 -67.36 53.34 22.95
CA LEU A 431 -68.45 53.00 23.88
C LEU A 431 -68.53 54.00 25.04
N LEU A 432 -67.37 54.47 25.52
CA LEU A 432 -67.26 55.50 26.55
C LEU A 432 -67.59 56.91 26.02
N HIS A 433 -67.44 57.15 24.72
CA HIS A 433 -67.70 58.44 24.07
C HIS A 433 -68.63 58.32 22.83
N PRO A 434 -69.92 58.04 23.03
CA PRO A 434 -70.88 57.83 21.93
C PRO A 434 -71.20 59.08 21.10
N ASP A 435 -70.92 60.28 21.63
CA ASP A 435 -71.14 61.58 20.96
C ASP A 435 -69.84 62.21 20.41
N ALA A 436 -68.70 61.51 20.50
CA ALA A 436 -67.47 62.00 19.88
C ALA A 436 -67.60 61.92 18.35
N PRO A 437 -67.40 63.02 17.61
CA PRO A 437 -67.34 62.95 16.15
C PRO A 437 -66.25 61.96 15.77
N MET A 438 -66.55 61.09 14.79
CA MET A 438 -65.59 60.16 14.19
C MET A 438 -64.31 60.93 13.84
N ALA A 439 -63.29 60.83 14.69
CA ALA A 439 -61.94 61.23 14.37
C ALA A 439 -61.35 60.10 13.53
N GLU A 440 -61.76 60.06 12.26
CA GLU A 440 -60.83 59.68 11.21
C GLU A 440 -59.69 60.72 11.25
N GLU A 441 -58.46 60.22 11.20
CA GLU A 441 -57.21 60.98 11.06
C GLU A 441 -56.65 61.65 12.33
N ALA A 442 -55.80 60.89 13.04
CA ALA A 442 -54.55 61.42 13.62
C ALA A 442 -53.66 60.24 14.04
N ASN A 443 -52.97 59.63 13.06
CA ASN A 443 -51.72 58.88 13.27
C ASN A 443 -51.02 58.67 11.91
N ASP A 444 -50.89 59.75 11.15
CA ASP A 444 -50.16 59.76 9.87
C ASP A 444 -49.07 60.82 9.93
N ASP A 445 -48.17 60.69 10.90
CA ASP A 445 -46.93 61.49 11.00
C ASP A 445 -45.88 60.83 11.92
N VAL A 446 -45.71 59.51 11.78
CA VAL A 446 -44.48 58.82 12.19
C VAL A 446 -44.08 57.85 11.07
N ASP A 447 -43.15 58.28 10.23
CA ASP A 447 -42.21 57.45 9.46
C ASP A 447 -42.77 56.34 8.52
N LEU A 448 -44.01 56.41 8.05
CA LEU A 448 -44.50 55.50 7.00
C LEU A 448 -43.79 55.70 5.65
N ASP A 449 -43.44 56.93 5.29
CA ASP A 449 -42.74 57.24 4.04
C ASP A 449 -41.24 56.87 4.10
N ALA A 450 -40.63 57.00 5.29
CA ALA A 450 -39.26 56.55 5.54
C ALA A 450 -39.13 55.03 5.59
N LEU A 451 -40.08 54.33 6.23
CA LEU A 451 -40.17 52.86 6.20
C LEU A 451 -40.46 52.35 4.79
N ALA A 452 -41.40 52.96 4.06
CA ALA A 452 -41.69 52.56 2.67
C ALA A 452 -40.49 52.76 1.74
N SER A 453 -39.70 53.82 1.93
CA SER A 453 -38.45 54.04 1.16
C SER A 453 -37.37 53.01 1.47
N LYS A 454 -37.25 52.59 2.74
CA LYS A 454 -36.29 51.57 3.18
C LYS A 454 -36.71 50.17 2.76
N ASP A 455 -38.01 49.86 2.82
CA ASP A 455 -38.57 48.60 2.34
C ASP A 455 -38.44 48.51 0.81
N LEU A 456 -38.57 49.62 0.07
CA LEU A 456 -38.32 49.68 -1.37
C LEU A 456 -36.83 49.44 -1.71
N GLU A 457 -35.91 50.06 -0.97
CA GLU A 457 -34.46 49.84 -1.13
C GLU A 457 -34.06 48.40 -0.76
N GLU A 458 -34.66 47.81 0.27
CA GLU A 458 -34.46 46.41 0.63
C GLU A 458 -35.03 45.45 -0.43
N ILE A 459 -36.18 45.76 -1.01
CA ILE A 459 -36.73 45.00 -2.14
C ILE A 459 -35.84 45.11 -3.37
N GLU A 460 -35.28 46.28 -3.67
CA GLU A 460 -34.35 46.47 -4.79
C GLU A 460 -33.05 45.69 -4.55
N ASN A 461 -32.50 45.73 -3.33
CA ASN A 461 -31.32 44.94 -2.96
C ASN A 461 -31.60 43.43 -3.03
N LEU A 462 -32.79 42.97 -2.59
CA LEU A 462 -33.19 41.57 -2.69
C LEU A 462 -33.43 41.14 -4.15
N GLN A 463 -33.85 42.07 -5.03
CA GLN A 463 -33.94 41.82 -6.46
C GLN A 463 -32.54 41.70 -7.09
N GLU A 464 -31.61 42.60 -6.76
CA GLU A 464 -30.23 42.55 -7.23
C GLU A 464 -29.52 41.26 -6.77
N ILE A 465 -29.68 40.87 -5.51
CA ILE A 465 -29.12 39.61 -4.99
C ILE A 465 -29.76 38.39 -5.68
N ASN A 466 -31.07 38.42 -5.97
CA ASN A 466 -31.71 37.33 -6.71
C ASN A 466 -31.22 37.26 -8.15
N ASP A 467 -31.01 38.40 -8.81
CA ASP A 467 -30.46 38.45 -10.16
C ASP A 467 -29.01 37.92 -10.18
N GLU A 468 -28.18 38.30 -9.19
CA GLU A 468 -26.83 37.75 -9.02
C GLU A 468 -26.86 36.24 -8.77
N LEU A 469 -27.75 35.75 -7.90
CA LEU A 469 -27.92 34.32 -7.63
C LEU A 469 -28.41 33.55 -8.87
N ASP A 470 -29.28 34.15 -9.69
CA ASP A 470 -29.73 33.54 -10.95
C ASP A 470 -28.61 33.51 -12.01
N GLU A 471 -27.73 34.51 -12.03
CA GLU A 471 -26.51 34.49 -12.86
C GLU A 471 -25.52 33.43 -12.39
N GLU A 472 -25.26 33.31 -11.08
CA GLU A 472 -24.43 32.26 -10.51
C GLU A 472 -25.01 30.87 -10.77
N ARG A 473 -26.33 30.72 -10.63
CA ARG A 473 -27.02 29.47 -10.95
C ARG A 473 -26.85 29.08 -12.41
N LYS A 474 -27.02 30.03 -13.35
CA LYS A 474 -26.77 29.79 -14.78
C LYS A 474 -25.32 29.42 -15.05
N ARG A 475 -24.37 30.05 -14.36
CA ARG A 475 -22.95 29.73 -14.47
C ARG A 475 -22.64 28.33 -13.96
N LEU A 476 -23.14 27.96 -12.78
CA LEU A 476 -22.96 26.63 -12.20
C LEU A 476 -23.61 25.55 -13.08
N GLU A 477 -24.77 25.83 -13.66
CA GLU A 477 -25.44 24.92 -14.59
C GLU A 477 -24.62 24.71 -15.88
N ALA A 478 -23.95 25.75 -16.39
CA ALA A 478 -23.02 25.64 -17.50
C ALA A 478 -21.75 24.84 -17.14
N GLU A 479 -21.17 25.07 -15.95
CA GLU A 479 -20.02 24.29 -15.44
C GLU A 479 -20.38 22.81 -15.24
N LEU A 480 -21.61 22.51 -14.79
CA LEU A 480 -22.10 21.14 -14.65
C LEU A 480 -22.32 20.46 -16.00
N SER A 481 -22.84 21.20 -17.00
CA SER A 481 -22.95 20.70 -18.37
C SER A 481 -21.58 20.39 -18.99
N ASP A 482 -20.57 21.24 -18.78
CA ASP A 482 -19.20 20.98 -19.24
C ASP A 482 -18.60 19.76 -18.54
N GLY A 483 -18.81 19.62 -17.23
CA GLY A 483 -18.44 18.41 -16.48
C GLY A 483 -19.10 17.13 -17.01
N GLN A 484 -20.36 17.20 -17.44
CA GLN A 484 -21.03 16.07 -18.08
C GLN A 484 -20.43 15.71 -19.44
N ASP A 485 -20.03 16.70 -20.23
CA ASP A 485 -19.39 16.45 -21.53
C ASP A 485 -17.98 15.88 -21.35
N GLN A 486 -17.21 16.36 -20.38
CA GLN A 486 -15.94 15.75 -19.97
C GLN A 486 -16.16 14.29 -19.52
N ALA A 487 -17.19 14.00 -18.72
CA ALA A 487 -17.50 12.63 -18.31
C ALA A 487 -17.84 11.71 -19.50
N LYS A 488 -18.55 12.21 -20.52
CA LYS A 488 -18.80 11.46 -21.76
C LYS A 488 -17.51 11.22 -22.56
N GLU A 489 -16.57 12.16 -22.58
CA GLU A 489 -15.26 11.97 -23.21
C GLU A 489 -14.41 10.95 -22.46
N PHE A 490 -14.42 10.98 -21.13
CA PHE A 490 -13.78 9.95 -20.31
C PHE A 490 -14.35 8.56 -20.58
N ALA A 491 -15.69 8.42 -20.70
CA ALA A 491 -16.31 7.16 -21.06
C ALA A 491 -15.87 6.63 -22.44
N LYS A 492 -15.77 7.52 -23.44
CA LYS A 492 -15.24 7.15 -24.78
C LYS A 492 -13.77 6.74 -24.73
N LEU A 493 -12.96 7.41 -23.91
CA LEU A 493 -11.55 7.05 -23.73
C LEU A 493 -11.41 5.70 -23.03
N GLN A 494 -12.25 5.42 -22.03
CA GLN A 494 -12.29 4.13 -21.36
C GLN A 494 -12.67 2.99 -22.31
N GLU A 495 -13.71 3.17 -23.12
CA GLU A 495 -14.10 2.19 -24.15
C GLU A 495 -12.96 1.91 -25.13
N LYS A 496 -12.20 2.97 -25.52
CA LYS A 496 -11.04 2.83 -26.40
C LYS A 496 -9.86 2.12 -25.73
N ILE A 497 -9.67 2.29 -24.43
CA ILE A 497 -8.66 1.56 -23.65
C ILE A 497 -9.03 0.07 -23.63
N GLU A 498 -10.29 -0.27 -23.33
CA GLU A 498 -10.78 -1.65 -23.35
C GLU A 498 -10.62 -2.31 -24.74
N GLU A 499 -10.89 -1.56 -25.83
CA GLU A 499 -10.65 -2.06 -27.20
C GLU A 499 -9.16 -2.33 -27.47
N LEU A 500 -8.27 -1.46 -26.97
CA LEU A 500 -6.82 -1.62 -27.11
C LEU A 500 -6.29 -2.80 -26.29
N ASP A 501 -6.77 -2.98 -25.06
CA ASP A 501 -6.42 -4.12 -24.22
C ASP A 501 -6.87 -5.44 -24.85
N GLY A 502 -8.08 -5.49 -25.41
CA GLY A 502 -8.56 -6.64 -26.19
C GLY A 502 -7.66 -6.93 -27.40
N LYS A 503 -7.22 -5.90 -28.13
CA LYS A 503 -6.25 -6.08 -29.24
C LYS A 503 -4.91 -6.62 -28.74
N ILE A 504 -4.40 -6.12 -27.62
CA ILE A 504 -3.15 -6.62 -27.02
C ILE A 504 -3.29 -8.09 -26.67
N GLU A 505 -4.39 -8.50 -26.03
CA GLU A 505 -4.65 -9.89 -25.69
C GLU A 505 -4.69 -10.79 -26.93
N THR A 506 -5.39 -10.36 -28.00
CA THR A 506 -5.41 -11.13 -29.26
C THR A 506 -4.03 -11.26 -29.89
N VAL A 507 -3.20 -10.21 -29.86
CA VAL A 507 -1.83 -10.24 -30.39
C VAL A 507 -0.95 -11.15 -29.54
N GLN A 508 -1.05 -11.08 -28.20
CA GLN A 508 -0.32 -11.98 -27.30
C GLN A 508 -0.69 -13.43 -27.56
N LYS A 509 -1.99 -13.73 -27.70
CA LYS A 509 -2.45 -15.09 -28.03
C LYS A 509 -1.93 -15.57 -29.37
N ASN A 510 -1.98 -14.73 -30.41
CA ASN A 510 -1.44 -15.05 -31.72
C ASN A 510 0.09 -15.27 -31.69
N TYR A 511 0.80 -14.51 -30.86
CA TYR A 511 2.24 -14.67 -30.67
C TYR A 511 2.58 -16.01 -30.01
N VAL A 512 1.86 -16.37 -28.93
CA VAL A 512 1.99 -17.68 -28.26
C VAL A 512 1.64 -18.83 -29.21
N ASP A 513 0.59 -18.69 -30.02
CA ASP A 513 0.22 -19.70 -31.03
C ASP A 513 1.30 -19.84 -32.11
N MET A 514 1.90 -18.74 -32.54
CA MET A 514 3.03 -18.76 -33.48
C MET A 514 4.26 -19.43 -32.86
N GLU A 515 4.62 -19.12 -31.62
CA GLU A 515 5.70 -19.80 -30.89
C GLU A 515 5.42 -21.30 -30.75
N GLY A 516 4.19 -21.69 -30.41
CA GLY A 516 3.77 -23.08 -30.34
C GLY A 516 3.89 -23.80 -31.68
N ARG A 517 3.50 -23.15 -32.79
CA ARG A 517 3.67 -23.70 -34.15
C ARG A 517 5.14 -23.81 -34.55
N TYR A 518 5.97 -22.83 -34.21
CA TYR A 518 7.41 -22.89 -34.45
C TYR A 518 8.07 -24.03 -33.66
N LEU A 519 7.74 -24.18 -32.38
CA LEU A 519 8.23 -25.29 -31.55
C LEU A 519 7.77 -26.64 -32.09
N THR A 520 6.51 -26.76 -32.50
CA THR A 520 5.97 -28.00 -33.09
C THR A 520 6.67 -28.34 -34.41
N ALA A 521 6.92 -27.35 -35.27
CA ALA A 521 7.66 -27.54 -36.52
C ALA A 521 9.13 -27.90 -36.27
N LEU A 522 9.73 -27.38 -35.19
CA LEU A 522 11.10 -27.73 -34.80
C LEU A 522 11.19 -29.19 -34.33
N MET A 523 10.24 -29.63 -33.49
CA MET A 523 10.17 -31.02 -33.02
C MET A 523 9.88 -32.00 -34.16
N ALA A 524 8.94 -31.69 -35.06
CA ALA A 524 8.63 -32.56 -36.21
C ALA A 524 9.84 -32.76 -37.14
N LYS A 525 10.74 -31.78 -37.21
CA LYS A 525 11.97 -31.85 -38.02
C LYS A 525 13.08 -32.67 -37.33
N GLU A 526 13.05 -32.77 -36.00
CA GLU A 526 13.92 -33.67 -35.24
C GLU A 526 13.46 -35.13 -35.31
N ASP A 527 12.15 -35.39 -35.48
CA ASP A 527 11.58 -36.75 -35.57
C ASP A 527 11.70 -37.40 -36.97
N GLU A 528 11.99 -36.63 -38.03
CA GLU A 528 12.17 -37.12 -39.42
C GLU A 528 13.64 -37.42 -39.80
N GLN A 529 14.58 -37.30 -38.85
CA GLN A 529 15.97 -37.75 -38.98
C GLN A 529 16.23 -39.01 -38.16
#